data_AF-A0A3Q3QHE0-F1
#
_entry.id   AF-A0A3Q3QHE0-F1
#
_cell.length_a   1.000
_cell.length_b   1.000
_cell.length_c   1.000
_cell.angle_alpha   90.00
_cell.angle_beta   90.00
_cell.angle_gamma   90.00
#
_symmetry.space_group_name_H-M   'P 1'
#
loop_
_entity.id
_entity.type
_entity.pdbx_description
1 polymer ?
#
loop_
_entity_poly.entity_id
_entity_poly.type
_entity_poly.pdbx_seq_one_letter_code
_entity_poly.pdbx_strand_id
1 'polypeptide(L)'
;MADYREAPLASRPKSLDPNEYFNLSSDFRRAEEDRAAIRANLKRQYQLQLNNPLRKELIEDPALTQWVYARTNPYPHFRPTYKTSLLGAVFGVVPLFVMYYIFKTDRDRKEEQIKAGTFKRPFSLSS
;
A
#
# COMPACT_ATOMS: atom_id res chain seq x y z
N MET A 1 12.23 6.08 -33.86
CA MET A 1 12.50 5.77 -32.44
C MET A 1 11.16 5.85 -31.72
N ALA A 2 10.82 4.88 -30.87
CA ALA A 2 9.53 4.91 -30.16
C ALA A 2 9.62 5.82 -28.93
N ASP A 3 8.66 6.71 -28.75
CA ASP A 3 8.59 7.61 -27.59
C ASP A 3 8.26 6.82 -26.31
N TYR A 4 8.94 7.14 -25.20
CA TYR A 4 8.71 6.48 -23.92
C TYR A 4 7.37 6.88 -23.30
N ARG A 5 6.48 5.90 -23.12
CA ARG A 5 5.18 6.07 -22.45
C ARG A 5 5.28 5.62 -21.00
N GLU A 6 5.05 6.55 -20.09
CA GLU A 6 4.98 6.27 -18.65
C GLU A 6 3.76 5.42 -18.29
N ALA A 7 3.90 4.61 -17.24
CA ALA A 7 2.83 3.82 -16.65
C ALA A 7 2.89 3.91 -15.12
N PRO A 8 1.80 3.60 -14.38
CA PRO A 8 1.77 3.74 -12.92
C PRO A 8 2.89 2.98 -12.17
N LEU A 9 3.38 1.86 -12.76
CA LEU A 9 4.46 1.06 -12.21
C LEU A 9 5.77 1.17 -13.03
N ALA A 10 5.81 2.00 -14.06
CA ALA A 10 6.98 2.25 -14.90
C ALA A 10 7.13 3.77 -15.12
N SER A 11 7.78 4.44 -14.16
CA SER A 11 8.05 5.87 -14.25
C SER A 11 9.09 6.17 -15.33
N ARG A 12 9.07 7.40 -15.84
CA ARG A 12 10.07 7.88 -16.80
C ARG A 12 11.46 7.95 -16.15
N PRO A 13 12.51 7.42 -16.80
CA PRO A 13 13.87 7.59 -16.29
C PRO A 13 14.26 9.07 -16.35
N LYS A 14 15.07 9.52 -15.38
CA LYS A 14 15.45 10.93 -15.22
C LYS A 14 16.05 11.55 -16.49
N SER A 15 16.92 10.80 -17.17
CA SER A 15 17.58 11.25 -18.40
C SER A 15 16.62 11.56 -19.57
N LEU A 16 15.41 10.99 -19.55
CA LEU A 16 14.38 11.27 -20.55
C LEU A 16 13.39 12.35 -20.09
N ASP A 17 13.47 12.83 -18.85
CA ASP A 17 12.59 13.87 -18.33
C ASP A 17 13.01 15.25 -18.90
N PRO A 18 12.17 15.91 -19.71
CA PRO A 18 12.49 17.22 -20.27
C PRO A 18 12.72 18.28 -19.18
N ASN A 19 12.14 18.11 -17.99
CA ASN A 19 12.32 19.03 -16.87
C ASN A 19 13.75 19.06 -16.34
N GLU A 20 14.54 18.00 -16.54
CA GLU A 20 15.93 17.95 -16.06
C GLU A 20 16.83 18.94 -16.80
N TYR A 21 16.54 19.23 -18.08
CA TYR A 21 17.40 20.06 -18.94
C TYR A 21 16.75 21.36 -19.41
N PHE A 22 15.46 21.36 -19.75
CA PHE A 22 14.85 22.47 -20.49
C PHE A 22 14.07 23.46 -19.61
N ASN A 23 13.60 23.05 -18.42
CA ASN A 23 12.72 23.87 -17.57
C ASN A 23 13.41 24.44 -16.32
N LEU A 24 14.67 24.87 -16.46
CA LEU A 24 15.50 25.40 -15.36
C LEU A 24 15.27 26.90 -15.14
N SER A 25 14.14 27.26 -14.53
CA SER A 25 13.89 28.65 -14.09
C SER A 25 14.71 29.01 -12.84
N SER A 26 14.84 30.32 -12.54
CA SER A 26 15.47 30.77 -11.29
C SER A 26 14.75 30.24 -10.06
N ASP A 27 13.42 30.14 -10.11
CA ASP A 27 12.61 29.66 -8.99
C ASP A 27 12.77 28.15 -8.80
N PHE A 28 12.94 27.39 -9.89
CA PHE A 28 13.25 25.98 -9.81
C PHE A 28 14.59 25.74 -9.10
N ARG A 29 15.64 26.51 -9.46
CA ARG A 29 16.95 26.42 -8.80
C ARG A 29 16.87 26.75 -7.30
N ARG A 30 16.15 27.81 -6.93
CA ARG A 30 15.91 28.16 -5.52
C ARG A 30 15.24 27.00 -4.76
N ALA A 31 14.20 26.39 -5.36
CA ALA A 31 13.53 25.25 -4.73
C ALA A 31 14.45 24.02 -4.60
N GLU A 32 15.35 23.78 -5.56
CA GLU A 32 16.36 22.72 -5.44
C GLU A 32 17.39 23.01 -4.35
N GLU A 33 17.88 24.25 -4.26
CA GLU A 33 18.79 24.72 -3.21
C GLU A 33 18.15 24.56 -1.83
N ASP A 34 16.88 24.96 -1.66
CA ASP A 34 16.14 24.79 -0.41
C ASP A 34 15.99 23.32 -0.03
N ARG A 35 15.64 22.44 -0.99
CA ARG A 35 15.55 20.99 -0.77
C ARG A 35 16.91 20.40 -0.39
N ALA A 36 17.99 20.84 -1.04
CA ALA A 36 19.34 20.40 -0.75
C ALA A 36 19.80 20.87 0.64
N ALA A 37 19.47 22.10 1.03
CA ALA A 37 19.75 22.65 2.35
C ALA A 37 19.03 21.86 3.46
N ILE A 38 17.74 21.56 3.28
CA ILE A 38 16.97 20.72 4.21
C ILE A 38 17.62 19.33 4.32
N ARG A 39 17.94 18.68 3.19
CA ARG A 39 18.58 17.36 3.17
C ARG A 39 19.92 17.36 3.88
N ALA A 40 20.75 18.38 3.64
CA ALA A 40 22.05 18.53 4.28
C ALA A 40 21.92 18.71 5.80
N ASN A 41 20.95 19.52 6.24
CA ASN A 41 20.67 19.74 7.66
C ASN A 41 20.23 18.45 8.37
N LEU A 42 19.28 17.71 7.78
CA LEU A 42 18.83 16.42 8.34
C LEU A 42 19.97 15.39 8.39
N LYS A 43 20.78 15.30 7.33
CA LYS A 43 21.95 14.42 7.30
C LYS A 43 22.96 14.78 8.39
N ARG A 44 23.24 16.08 8.58
CA ARG A 44 24.14 16.57 9.63
C ARG A 44 23.63 16.19 11.01
N GLN A 45 22.34 16.40 11.29
CA GLN A 45 21.72 16.03 12.57
C GLN A 45 21.86 14.54 12.86
N TYR A 46 21.55 13.68 11.88
CA TYR A 46 21.68 12.24 12.01
C TYR A 46 23.13 11.80 12.25
N GLN A 47 24.08 12.36 11.49
CA GLN A 47 25.50 12.03 11.64
C GLN A 47 26.06 12.43 13.02
N LEU A 48 25.64 13.57 13.58
CA LEU A 48 26.05 13.99 14.92
C LEU A 48 25.58 13.02 16.01
N GLN A 49 24.35 12.50 15.89
CA GLN A 49 23.82 11.51 16.82
C GLN A 49 24.49 10.14 16.63
N LEU A 50 24.71 9.73 15.38
CA LEU A 50 25.33 8.45 15.04
C LEU A 50 26.77 8.36 15.54
N ASN A 51 27.53 9.44 15.37
CA ASN A 51 28.96 9.50 15.72
C ASN A 51 29.21 9.82 17.20
N ASN A 52 28.17 9.94 18.04
CA ASN A 52 28.34 10.18 19.48
C ASN A 52 28.82 8.88 20.17
N PRO A 53 30.03 8.85 20.75
CA PRO A 53 30.58 7.65 21.39
C PRO A 53 29.84 7.25 22.68
N LEU A 54 29.08 8.16 23.29
CA LEU A 54 28.32 7.89 24.51
C LEU A 54 26.92 7.33 24.23
N ARG A 55 26.52 7.19 22.96
CA ARG A 55 25.18 6.71 22.59
C ARG A 55 25.03 5.22 22.90
N LYS A 56 24.01 4.89 23.69
CA LYS A 56 23.63 3.50 24.02
C LYS A 56 22.32 3.04 23.35
N GLU A 57 21.48 3.98 22.94
CA GLU A 57 20.12 3.72 22.45
C GLU A 57 20.01 3.87 20.93
N LEU A 58 18.94 3.33 20.35
CA LEU A 58 18.60 3.50 18.94
C LEU A 58 18.27 4.97 18.63
N ILE A 59 18.69 5.46 17.47
CA ILE A 59 18.30 6.80 17.00
C ILE A 59 16.86 6.75 16.52
N GLU A 60 15.98 7.49 17.18
CA GLU A 60 14.60 7.64 16.74
C GLU A 60 14.51 8.57 15.53
N ASP A 61 13.88 8.09 14.46
CA ASP A 61 13.57 8.92 13.30
C ASP A 61 12.15 9.48 13.43
N PRO A 62 11.99 10.80 13.65
CA PRO A 62 10.66 11.40 13.76
C PRO A 62 9.83 11.23 12.49
N ALA A 63 10.45 11.14 11.31
CA ALA A 63 9.72 10.90 10.06
C ALA A 63 9.09 9.50 10.04
N LEU A 64 9.80 8.50 10.55
CA LEU A 64 9.28 7.14 10.68
C LEU A 64 8.13 7.09 11.70
N THR A 65 8.28 7.73 12.85
CA THR A 65 7.22 7.80 13.87
C THR A 65 5.97 8.49 13.33
N GLN A 66 6.12 9.61 12.63
CA GLN A 66 5.00 10.31 11.98
C GLN A 66 4.35 9.46 10.89
N TRP A 67 5.14 8.73 10.09
CA TRP A 67 4.61 7.83 9.07
C TRP A 67 3.80 6.67 9.68
N VAL A 68 4.31 6.05 10.75
CA VAL A 68 3.57 5.02 11.49
C VAL A 68 2.29 5.59 12.05
N TYR A 69 2.35 6.76 12.70
CA TYR A 69 1.18 7.44 13.25
C TYR A 69 0.11 7.73 12.20
N ALA A 70 0.51 8.23 11.03
CA ALA A 70 -0.42 8.51 9.93
C ALA A 70 -1.12 7.23 9.41
N ARG A 71 -0.44 6.07 9.45
CA ARG A 71 -1.03 4.78 9.06
C ARG A 71 -1.93 4.18 10.13
N THR A 72 -1.62 4.39 11.41
CA THR A 72 -2.38 3.82 12.53
C THR A 72 -3.58 4.68 12.93
N ASN A 73 -3.58 5.96 12.57
CA ASN A 73 -4.66 6.90 12.93
C ASN A 73 -5.50 7.38 11.72
N PRO A 74 -6.14 6.48 10.93
CA PRO A 74 -6.94 6.89 9.78
C PRO A 74 -8.33 7.42 10.16
N TYR A 75 -8.88 7.01 11.32
CA TYR A 75 -10.28 7.28 11.67
C TYR A 75 -10.63 8.76 11.86
N PRO A 76 -9.79 9.60 12.50
CA PRO A 76 -10.10 11.04 12.64
C PRO A 76 -10.24 11.79 11.32
N HIS A 77 -9.62 11.28 10.25
CA HIS A 77 -9.68 11.87 8.92
C HIS A 77 -10.68 11.16 7.99
N PHE A 78 -11.33 10.09 8.47
CA PHE A 78 -12.34 9.37 7.71
C PHE A 78 -13.63 10.19 7.60
N ARG A 79 -14.18 10.26 6.39
CA ARG A 79 -15.48 10.90 6.13
C ARG A 79 -16.39 9.90 5.41
N PRO A 80 -17.59 9.61 5.95
CA PRO A 80 -18.55 8.75 5.28
C PRO A 80 -19.13 9.47 4.05
N THR A 81 -18.56 9.20 2.89
CA THR A 81 -19.01 9.70 1.58
C THR A 81 -19.59 8.57 0.75
N TYR A 82 -20.34 8.88 -0.32
CA TYR A 82 -20.87 7.85 -1.22
C TYR A 82 -19.77 6.93 -1.78
N LYS A 83 -18.60 7.47 -2.13
CA LYS A 83 -17.47 6.68 -2.64
C LYS A 83 -16.94 5.71 -1.58
N THR A 84 -16.70 6.18 -0.36
CA THR A 84 -16.17 5.35 0.73
C THR A 84 -17.18 4.30 1.18
N SER A 85 -18.46 4.65 1.24
CA SER A 85 -19.52 3.70 1.62
C SER A 85 -19.73 2.63 0.55
N LEU A 86 -19.71 3.00 -0.74
CA LEU A 86 -19.80 2.04 -1.84
C LEU A 86 -18.59 1.10 -1.83
N LEU A 87 -17.37 1.64 -1.70
CA LEU A 87 -16.15 0.85 -1.62
C LEU A 87 -16.20 -0.12 -0.42
N GLY A 88 -16.62 0.38 0.74
CA GLY A 88 -16.79 -0.44 1.95
C GLY A 88 -17.80 -1.57 1.78
N ALA A 89 -18.95 -1.30 1.13
CA ALA A 89 -19.94 -2.33 0.85
C ALA A 89 -19.43 -3.37 -0.16
N VAL A 90 -18.78 -2.92 -1.24
CA VAL A 90 -18.24 -3.80 -2.28
C VAL A 90 -17.14 -4.70 -1.73
N PHE A 91 -16.20 -4.20 -0.93
CA PHE A 91 -15.11 -5.03 -0.42
C PHE A 91 -15.41 -5.71 0.91
N GLY A 92 -16.35 -5.20 1.70
CA GLY A 92 -16.73 -5.79 2.99
C GLY A 92 -17.86 -6.82 2.88
N VAL A 93 -18.91 -6.51 2.12
CA VAL A 93 -20.16 -7.28 2.11
C VAL A 93 -20.21 -8.27 0.96
N VAL A 94 -19.85 -7.86 -0.26
CA VAL A 94 -19.96 -8.72 -1.45
C VAL A 94 -19.17 -10.03 -1.33
N PRO A 95 -17.90 -10.05 -0.83
CA PRO A 95 -17.17 -11.32 -0.70
C PRO A 95 -17.85 -12.33 0.23
N LEU A 96 -18.58 -11.86 1.24
CA LEU A 96 -19.34 -12.73 2.14
C LEU A 96 -20.49 -13.42 1.42
N PHE A 97 -21.25 -12.67 0.62
CA PHE A 97 -22.33 -13.22 -0.20
C PHE A 97 -21.82 -14.17 -1.29
N VAL A 98 -20.70 -13.82 -1.93
CA VAL A 98 -20.05 -14.67 -2.92
C VAL A 98 -19.62 -16.00 -2.30
N MET A 99 -18.92 -15.97 -1.16
CA MET A 99 -18.52 -17.20 -0.47
C MET A 99 -19.70 -18.00 0.05
N TYR A 100 -20.72 -17.33 0.61
CA TYR A 100 -21.94 -17.98 1.03
C TYR A 100 -22.57 -18.76 -0.13
N TYR A 101 -22.71 -18.14 -1.30
CA TYR A 101 -23.32 -18.78 -2.46
C TYR A 101 -22.49 -19.97 -2.96
N ILE A 102 -21.16 -19.81 -3.07
CA ILE A 102 -20.25 -20.89 -3.50
C ILE A 102 -20.33 -22.08 -2.54
N PHE A 103 -20.24 -21.84 -1.23
CA PHE A 103 -20.30 -22.92 -0.25
C PHE A 103 -21.70 -23.53 -0.15
N LYS A 104 -22.76 -22.74 -0.27
CA LYS A 104 -24.13 -23.24 -0.21
C LYS A 104 -24.42 -24.17 -1.38
N THR A 105 -24.10 -23.73 -2.60
CA THR A 105 -24.30 -24.53 -3.81
C THR A 105 -23.48 -25.81 -3.82
N ASP A 106 -22.22 -25.77 -3.37
CA ASP A 106 -21.39 -26.98 -3.26
C ASP A 106 -21.93 -27.97 -2.22
N ARG A 107 -22.34 -27.47 -1.04
CA ARG A 107 -22.92 -28.30 0.03
C ARG A 107 -24.23 -28.94 -0.41
N ASP A 108 -25.13 -28.19 -1.02
CA ASP A 108 -26.43 -28.70 -1.47
C ASP A 108 -26.23 -29.78 -2.53
N ARG A 109 -25.36 -29.54 -3.52
CA ARG A 109 -24.98 -30.53 -4.54
C ARG A 109 -24.40 -31.80 -3.91
N LYS A 110 -23.52 -31.67 -2.92
CA LYS A 110 -22.91 -32.80 -2.22
C LYS A 110 -23.96 -33.59 -1.45
N GLU A 111 -24.85 -32.92 -0.72
CA GLU A 111 -25.94 -33.56 0.02
C GLU A 111 -26.91 -34.30 -0.91
N GLU A 112 -27.23 -33.74 -2.07
CA GLU A 112 -28.04 -34.39 -3.11
C GLU A 112 -27.36 -35.66 -3.64
N GLN A 113 -26.06 -35.61 -3.97
CA GLN A 113 -25.31 -36.77 -4.44
C GLN A 113 -25.23 -37.90 -3.39
N ILE A 114 -25.14 -37.53 -2.10
CA ILE A 114 -25.17 -38.47 -0.98
C ILE A 114 -26.54 -39.14 -0.90
N LYS A 115 -27.63 -38.35 -0.95
CA LYS A 115 -29.01 -38.88 -0.93
C LYS A 115 -29.30 -39.78 -2.12
N ALA A 116 -28.79 -39.45 -3.30
CA ALA A 116 -28.93 -40.25 -4.52
C ALA A 116 -28.03 -41.50 -4.55
N GLY A 117 -27.16 -41.70 -3.55
CA GLY A 117 -26.20 -42.81 -3.51
C GLY A 117 -25.09 -42.75 -4.58
N THR A 118 -25.00 -41.65 -5.32
CA THR A 118 -24.00 -41.43 -6.38
C THR A 118 -22.66 -40.93 -5.85
N PHE A 119 -22.65 -40.40 -4.63
CA PHE A 119 -21.44 -39.86 -4.00
C PHE A 119 -20.50 -40.98 -3.52
N LYS A 120 -19.34 -41.11 -4.18
CA LYS A 120 -18.34 -42.14 -3.84
C LYS A 120 -17.44 -41.68 -2.68
N ARG A 121 -17.55 -42.33 -1.52
CA ARG A 121 -16.70 -42.05 -0.33
C ARG A 121 -16.25 -43.35 0.37
N PRO A 122 -15.35 -44.15 -0.22
CA PRO A 122 -15.07 -45.54 0.23
C PRO A 122 -14.36 -45.66 1.60
N PHE A 123 -13.57 -44.67 2.02
CA PHE A 123 -12.74 -44.76 3.24
C PHE A 123 -13.01 -43.65 4.26
N SER A 124 -14.26 -43.20 4.36
CA SER A 124 -14.64 -42.17 5.34
C SER A 124 -14.82 -42.74 6.74
N LEU A 125 -13.75 -42.74 7.52
CA LEU A 125 -13.77 -43.25 8.89
C LEU A 125 -13.97 -42.16 9.95
N SER A 126 -13.92 -40.87 9.57
CA SER A 126 -14.24 -39.74 10.45
C SER A 126 -15.42 -38.93 9.91
N SER A 127 -16.30 -38.55 10.84
CA SER A 127 -17.45 -37.66 10.63
C SER A 127 -17.01 -36.31 10.05
#